data_AF-A0A812YAC0-F1
#
_entry.id   AF-A0A812YAC0-F1
#
_cell.length_a   1.000
_cell.length_b   1.000
_cell.length_c   1.000
_cell.angle_alpha   90.00
_cell.angle_beta   90.00
_cell.angle_gamma   90.00
#
_symmetry.space_group_name_H-M   'P 1'
#
loop_
_entity.id
_entity.type
_entity.pdbx_description
1 polymer ?
#
loop_
_entity_poly.entity_id
_entity_poly.type
_entity_poly.pdbx_seq_one_letter_code
_entity_poly.pdbx_strand_id
1 'polypeptide(L)'
;MGLPPTTREECCMREHSDSSRCFPGVHSQHECCGQGYAMLFADSPREPLKAQGDHPAFSAQQVSWESWIHASSQVLEFKLGAMSLVFRDFKISRFGMESQLKELQKDAYGFSTLLLHSGDVVLDVGANVGVVSIWLAKLYPGIRIIAIELDPTNFRFMLWNLHHNNVTDQVWPVNVGACESGNATYELFPPVQGGVVRRVVRSNVPCMSLQSIFQEFGIRDLALMKLDCEGCEFSFITSQTAEGPLRLTRTIVGEFHDPTLVRFDALSMERAQRAYQIMCAPGNTVLGCQKPAWPYQ
;
A
#
# COMPACT_ATOMS: atom_id res chain seq x y z
N MET A 1 -8.93 13.47 40.61
CA MET A 1 -8.08 12.91 39.54
C MET A 1 -8.67 11.57 39.16
N GLY A 2 -9.30 11.46 37.98
CA GLY A 2 -9.93 10.22 37.54
C GLY A 2 -8.89 9.15 37.22
N LEU A 3 -9.23 7.89 37.51
CA LEU A 3 -8.44 6.71 37.13
C LEU A 3 -8.17 6.72 35.61
N PRO A 4 -7.00 6.23 35.15
CA PRO A 4 -6.72 6.11 33.73
C PRO A 4 -7.78 5.20 33.07
N PRO A 5 -8.23 5.50 31.84
CA PRO A 5 -9.14 4.61 31.11
C PRO A 5 -8.48 3.25 30.94
N THR A 6 -9.24 2.21 31.22
CA THR A 6 -8.77 0.83 31.36
C THR A 6 -8.87 0.01 30.08
N THR A 7 -9.61 0.48 29.05
CA THR A 7 -9.79 -0.24 27.79
C THR A 7 -9.79 0.65 26.55
N ARG A 8 -9.44 0.08 25.38
CA ARG A 8 -9.49 0.75 24.06
C ARG A 8 -10.89 1.33 23.76
N GLU A 9 -11.95 0.61 24.14
CA GLU A 9 -13.33 1.05 23.97
C GLU A 9 -13.64 2.32 24.75
N GLU A 10 -13.15 2.45 26.00
CA GLU A 10 -13.33 3.67 26.80
C GLU A 10 -12.60 4.89 26.20
N CYS A 11 -11.47 4.65 25.54
CA CYS A 11 -10.71 5.68 24.83
C CYS A 11 -11.34 6.09 23.49
N CYS A 12 -12.17 5.22 22.89
CA CYS A 12 -12.82 5.47 21.61
C CYS A 12 -14.28 5.95 21.70
N MET A 13 -14.92 5.82 22.86
CA MET A 13 -16.31 6.24 23.06
C MET A 13 -16.48 7.66 23.65
N ARG A 14 -15.40 8.39 23.95
CA ARG A 14 -15.49 9.76 24.52
C ARG A 14 -14.58 10.73 23.77
N GLU A 15 -15.07 11.95 23.53
CA GLU A 15 -14.20 13.10 23.25
C GLU A 15 -13.39 13.37 24.52
N HIS A 16 -12.11 12.98 24.51
CA HIS A 16 -11.21 13.23 25.63
C HIS A 16 -10.44 14.52 25.35
N SER A 17 -10.41 15.43 26.32
CA SER A 17 -9.63 16.68 26.21
C SER A 17 -8.10 16.45 26.21
N ASP A 18 -7.65 15.23 26.50
CA ASP A 18 -6.24 14.83 26.57
C ASP A 18 -6.06 13.42 25.98
N SER A 19 -6.01 13.33 24.65
CA SER A 19 -5.85 12.09 23.89
C SER A 19 -4.53 11.36 24.17
N SER A 20 -3.52 12.07 24.70
CA SER A 20 -2.20 11.53 25.04
C SER A 20 -2.23 10.49 26.18
N ARG A 21 -3.32 10.47 26.96
CA ARG A 21 -3.56 9.47 28.02
C ARG A 21 -4.12 8.16 27.50
N CYS A 22 -4.70 8.18 26.31
CA CYS A 22 -5.38 7.04 25.70
C CYS A 22 -4.52 6.37 24.63
N PHE A 23 -3.79 7.17 23.85
CA PHE A 23 -3.02 6.70 22.71
C PHE A 23 -1.61 7.31 22.69
N PRO A 24 -0.62 6.58 22.17
CA PRO A 24 0.71 7.16 21.94
C PRO A 24 0.58 8.39 21.06
N GLY A 25 1.32 9.47 21.35
CA GLY A 25 1.31 10.73 20.57
C GLY A 25 1.81 10.62 19.12
N VAL A 26 2.00 9.39 18.63
CA VAL A 26 2.36 9.03 17.26
C VAL A 26 1.10 8.84 16.38
N HIS A 27 -0.07 8.65 17.02
CA HIS A 27 -1.35 8.42 16.35
C HIS A 27 -2.39 9.43 16.81
N SER A 28 -3.27 9.81 15.91
CA SER A 28 -4.52 10.48 16.26
C SER A 28 -5.52 9.54 16.93
N GLN A 29 -6.47 10.11 17.66
CA GLN A 29 -7.58 9.34 18.23
C GLN A 29 -8.35 8.59 17.13
N HIS A 30 -8.54 9.19 15.96
CA HIS A 30 -9.23 8.56 14.84
C HIS A 30 -8.45 7.35 14.29
N GLU A 31 -7.12 7.42 14.19
CA GLU A 31 -6.29 6.26 13.79
C GLU A 31 -6.34 5.12 14.82
N CYS A 32 -6.36 5.43 16.12
CA CYS A 32 -6.41 4.40 17.15
C CYS A 32 -7.80 3.79 17.34
N CYS A 33 -8.84 4.56 17.06
CA CYS A 33 -10.23 4.16 17.17
C CYS A 33 -10.82 3.64 15.86
N GLY A 34 -10.13 3.86 14.75
CA GLY A 34 -10.40 3.23 13.48
C GLY A 34 -10.39 1.71 13.66
N GLN A 35 -11.48 1.09 13.24
CA GLN A 35 -11.56 -0.36 13.10
C GLN A 35 -11.48 -0.68 11.61
N GLY A 36 -10.42 -1.39 11.21
CA GLY A 36 -10.43 -2.20 10.02
C GLY A 36 -9.29 -2.05 9.02
N TYR A 37 -9.56 -2.20 7.73
CA TYR A 37 -8.52 -2.29 6.68
C TYR A 37 -7.94 -0.95 6.26
N ALA A 38 -8.62 0.16 6.54
CA ALA A 38 -8.13 1.49 6.23
C ALA A 38 -7.97 2.30 7.51
N MET A 39 -6.79 2.86 7.72
CA MET A 39 -6.61 3.95 8.68
C MET A 39 -6.76 5.26 7.93
N LEU A 40 -7.80 6.00 8.29
CA LEU A 40 -8.00 7.35 7.78
C LEU A 40 -7.34 8.35 8.71
N PHE A 41 -6.87 9.44 8.14
CA PHE A 41 -6.25 10.54 8.88
C PHE A 41 -7.27 11.24 9.78
N ALA A 42 -6.80 11.89 10.84
CA ALA A 42 -7.65 12.59 11.81
C ALA A 42 -8.58 13.65 11.19
N ASP A 43 -8.13 14.25 10.09
CA ASP A 43 -8.79 15.27 9.30
C ASP A 43 -9.59 14.69 8.12
N SER A 44 -9.52 13.37 7.89
CA SER A 44 -10.21 12.74 6.77
C SER A 44 -11.72 12.75 7.01
N PRO A 45 -12.54 13.27 6.08
CA PRO A 45 -14.00 13.30 6.20
C PRO A 45 -14.65 11.94 5.91
N ARG A 46 -13.88 10.85 5.92
CA ARG A 46 -14.26 9.54 5.39
C ARG A 46 -14.43 8.53 6.55
N GLU A 47 -15.20 7.47 6.33
CA GLU A 47 -15.36 6.38 7.29
C GLU A 47 -14.31 5.28 7.05
N PRO A 48 -13.68 4.72 8.10
CA PRO A 48 -12.70 3.66 7.94
C PRO A 48 -13.37 2.39 7.42
N LEU A 49 -12.67 1.66 6.54
CA LEU A 49 -13.12 0.35 6.08
C LEU A 49 -13.07 -0.63 7.24
N LYS A 50 -14.18 -1.32 7.53
CA LYS A 50 -14.25 -2.28 8.65
C LYS A 50 -13.53 -3.58 8.29
N ALA A 51 -12.69 -4.07 9.20
CA ALA A 51 -12.13 -5.42 9.11
C ALA A 51 -13.04 -6.40 9.85
N GLN A 52 -13.07 -7.63 9.37
CA GLN A 52 -13.60 -8.75 10.14
C GLN A 52 -12.42 -9.40 10.89
N GLY A 53 -12.45 -9.39 12.22
CA GLY A 53 -11.44 -10.05 13.07
C GLY A 53 -10.23 -9.18 13.44
N ASP A 54 -9.21 -9.84 14.01
CA ASP A 54 -7.98 -9.18 14.47
C ASP A 54 -7.07 -8.81 13.30
N HIS A 55 -6.77 -7.53 13.16
CA HIS A 55 -5.87 -7.03 12.12
C HIS A 55 -4.47 -6.73 12.69
N PRO A 56 -3.37 -7.19 12.06
CA PRO A 56 -2.03 -7.03 12.63
C PRO A 56 -1.59 -5.58 12.81
N ALA A 57 -2.10 -4.66 11.97
CA ALA A 57 -1.87 -3.22 12.10
C ALA A 57 -2.33 -2.60 13.44
N PHE A 58 -3.26 -3.26 14.15
CA PHE A 58 -3.73 -2.81 15.46
C PHE A 58 -3.20 -3.64 16.63
N SER A 59 -2.25 -4.55 16.37
CA SER A 59 -1.68 -5.39 17.43
C SER A 59 -0.83 -4.55 18.40
N ALA A 60 -0.79 -4.94 19.68
CA ALA A 60 0.05 -4.27 20.67
C ALA A 60 1.54 -4.30 20.29
N GLN A 61 1.98 -5.36 19.60
CA GLN A 61 3.34 -5.46 19.06
C GLN A 61 3.61 -4.38 18.02
N GLN A 62 2.67 -4.16 17.09
CA GLN A 62 2.76 -3.11 16.07
C GLN A 62 2.84 -1.73 16.73
N VAL A 63 1.93 -1.40 17.66
CA VAL A 63 1.91 -0.09 18.33
C VAL A 63 3.21 0.20 19.11
N SER A 64 3.76 -0.82 19.76
CA SER A 64 5.04 -0.72 20.47
C SER A 64 6.22 -0.49 19.51
N TRP A 65 6.22 -1.19 18.37
CA TRP A 65 7.17 -0.99 17.28
C TRP A 65 7.09 0.44 16.73
N GLU A 66 5.89 0.98 16.50
CA GLU A 66 5.65 2.33 15.96
C GLU A 66 6.22 3.41 16.89
N SER A 67 5.99 3.26 18.19
CA SER A 67 6.50 4.18 19.21
C SER A 67 8.03 4.22 19.25
N TRP A 68 8.67 3.05 19.11
CA TRP A 68 10.12 2.95 19.07
C TRP A 68 10.70 3.49 17.76
N ILE A 69 10.13 3.09 16.63
CA ILE A 69 10.69 3.42 15.30
C ILE A 69 10.54 4.89 14.97
N HIS A 70 9.44 5.53 15.40
CA HIS A 70 9.16 6.94 15.14
C HIS A 70 10.32 7.82 15.62
N ALA A 71 10.84 7.56 16.83
CA ALA A 71 11.98 8.29 17.40
C ALA A 71 13.33 8.05 16.69
N SER A 72 13.42 6.97 15.90
CA SER A 72 14.63 6.55 15.17
C SER A 72 14.61 6.85 13.67
N SER A 73 13.49 7.39 13.16
CA SER A 73 13.33 7.81 11.76
C SER A 73 13.96 9.18 11.49
N GLN A 74 14.31 9.46 10.24
CA GLN A 74 14.71 10.78 9.76
C GLN A 74 13.76 11.23 8.66
N VAL A 75 13.49 12.54 8.59
CA VAL A 75 12.72 13.13 7.51
C VAL A 75 13.70 13.53 6.40
N LEU A 76 13.44 13.04 5.19
CA LEU A 76 14.16 13.35 3.97
C LEU A 76 13.28 14.22 3.08
N GLU A 77 13.83 15.34 2.62
CA GLU A 77 13.20 16.15 1.58
C GLU A 77 13.87 15.85 0.24
N PHE A 78 13.07 15.49 -0.76
CA PHE A 78 13.50 15.19 -2.11
C PHE A 78 12.84 16.15 -3.09
N LYS A 79 13.66 16.82 -3.89
CA LYS A 79 13.17 17.76 -4.92
C LYS A 79 13.11 17.07 -6.28
N LEU A 80 11.94 17.06 -6.88
CA LEU A 80 11.70 16.56 -8.23
C LEU A 80 11.15 17.71 -9.09
N GLY A 81 12.05 18.37 -9.81
CA GLY A 81 11.73 19.61 -10.51
C GLY A 81 11.26 20.70 -9.53
N ALA A 82 10.03 21.19 -9.71
CA ALA A 82 9.42 22.18 -8.82
C ALA A 82 8.70 21.56 -7.59
N MET A 83 8.53 20.24 -7.56
CA MET A 83 7.86 19.56 -6.46
C MET A 83 8.84 19.23 -5.33
N SER A 84 8.39 19.43 -4.09
CA SER A 84 9.07 18.92 -2.89
C SER A 84 8.27 17.74 -2.35
N LEU A 85 8.96 16.61 -2.18
CA LEU A 85 8.44 15.38 -1.61
C LEU A 85 9.13 15.14 -0.27
N VAL A 86 8.35 14.84 0.77
CA VAL A 86 8.88 14.68 2.13
C VAL A 86 8.59 13.27 2.62
N PHE A 87 9.61 12.52 2.97
CA PHE A 87 9.45 11.12 3.37
C PHE A 87 10.21 10.80 4.66
N ARG A 88 9.70 9.84 5.43
CA ARG A 88 10.41 9.28 6.59
C ARG A 88 11.19 8.04 6.19
N ASP A 89 12.51 8.09 6.37
CA ASP A 89 13.40 6.93 6.20
C ASP A 89 13.98 6.49 7.56
N PHE A 90 14.52 5.30 7.59
CA PHE A 90 15.20 4.75 8.75
C PHE A 90 16.67 5.17 8.77
N LYS A 91 17.21 5.44 9.97
CA LYS A 91 18.67 5.60 10.14
C LYS A 91 19.48 4.33 9.80
N ILE A 92 18.83 3.17 9.64
CA ILE A 92 19.45 1.85 9.57
C ILE A 92 19.23 1.16 8.21
N SER A 93 18.48 1.77 7.27
CA SER A 93 18.24 1.18 5.95
C SER A 93 19.49 1.34 5.07
N ARG A 94 20.20 0.23 4.84
CA ARG A 94 21.49 0.22 4.12
C ARG A 94 21.38 0.60 2.62
N PHE A 95 20.17 0.57 2.07
CA PHE A 95 19.82 0.90 0.69
C PHE A 95 18.60 1.85 0.62
N GLY A 96 18.34 2.56 1.74
CA GLY A 96 17.12 3.31 2.04
C GLY A 96 16.62 4.19 0.91
N MET A 97 15.30 4.39 0.90
CA MET A 97 14.46 5.38 0.19
C MET A 97 15.02 6.13 -1.04
N GLU A 98 16.24 6.65 -0.99
CA GLU A 98 17.00 7.18 -2.12
C GLU A 98 16.94 6.31 -3.39
N SER A 99 16.98 4.99 -3.29
CA SER A 99 16.89 4.09 -4.46
C SER A 99 15.54 4.23 -5.15
N GLN A 100 14.44 4.14 -4.40
CA GLN A 100 13.08 4.35 -4.92
C GLN A 100 12.90 5.77 -5.47
N LEU A 101 13.46 6.78 -4.80
CA LEU A 101 13.40 8.17 -5.27
C LEU A 101 14.19 8.40 -6.56
N LYS A 102 15.31 7.70 -6.75
CA LYS A 102 16.07 7.74 -8.01
C LYS A 102 15.30 7.09 -9.16
N GLU A 103 14.61 5.98 -8.92
CA GLU A 103 13.74 5.38 -9.93
C GLU A 103 12.55 6.30 -10.26
N LEU A 104 11.98 6.96 -9.25
CA LEU A 104 10.98 8.00 -9.44
C LEU A 104 11.48 9.12 -10.36
N GLN A 105 12.71 9.58 -10.13
CA GLN A 105 13.32 10.66 -10.93
C GLN A 105 13.53 10.27 -12.39
N LYS A 106 13.76 8.98 -12.68
CA LYS A 106 13.87 8.48 -14.05
C LYS A 106 12.53 8.37 -14.76
N ASP A 107 11.42 8.49 -14.02
CA ASP A 107 10.07 8.24 -14.51
C ASP A 107 9.96 6.90 -15.25
N ALA A 108 10.49 5.83 -14.65
CA ALA A 108 10.57 4.51 -15.29
C ALA A 108 9.19 3.97 -15.73
N TYR A 109 8.12 4.37 -15.03
CA TYR A 109 6.74 4.01 -15.32
C TYR A 109 6.04 4.98 -16.29
N GLY A 110 6.69 6.07 -16.70
CA GLY A 110 6.13 7.07 -17.63
C GLY A 110 4.97 7.88 -17.04
N PHE A 111 4.87 8.00 -15.71
CA PHE A 111 3.78 8.68 -15.03
C PHE A 111 3.63 10.14 -15.46
N SER A 112 4.70 10.81 -15.88
CA SER A 112 4.63 12.21 -16.36
C SER A 112 3.95 12.38 -17.71
N THR A 113 3.75 11.28 -18.45
CA THR A 113 3.14 11.30 -19.79
C THR A 113 1.70 10.77 -19.80
N LEU A 114 1.18 10.35 -18.65
CA LEU A 114 -0.19 9.92 -18.49
C LEU A 114 -1.18 11.08 -18.69
N LEU A 115 -2.36 10.74 -19.21
CA LEU A 115 -3.48 11.67 -19.32
C LEU A 115 -4.51 11.34 -18.24
N LEU A 116 -4.24 11.83 -17.03
CA LEU A 116 -5.16 11.75 -15.89
C LEU A 116 -5.81 13.10 -15.62
N HIS A 117 -7.09 13.06 -15.28
CA HIS A 117 -7.94 14.23 -15.07
C HIS A 117 -8.55 14.21 -13.67
N SER A 118 -8.89 15.38 -13.13
CA SER A 118 -9.62 15.45 -11.86
C SER A 118 -10.91 14.61 -11.94
N GLY A 119 -11.14 13.81 -10.90
CA GLY A 119 -12.24 12.83 -10.84
C GLY A 119 -11.84 11.42 -11.27
N ASP A 120 -10.70 11.23 -11.94
CA ASP A 120 -10.21 9.90 -12.27
C ASP A 120 -9.84 9.11 -11.02
N VAL A 121 -10.05 7.79 -11.08
CA VAL A 121 -9.68 6.84 -10.02
C VAL A 121 -8.41 6.10 -10.42
N VAL A 122 -7.47 6.02 -9.47
CA VAL A 122 -6.21 5.31 -9.59
C VAL A 122 -6.12 4.24 -8.50
N LEU A 123 -5.62 3.06 -8.85
CA LEU A 123 -5.32 1.98 -7.93
C LEU A 123 -3.80 1.74 -7.91
N ASP A 124 -3.18 1.90 -6.75
CA ASP A 124 -1.76 1.64 -6.50
C ASP A 124 -1.65 0.35 -5.68
N VAL A 125 -1.27 -0.76 -6.32
CA VAL A 125 -1.09 -2.07 -5.68
C VAL A 125 0.38 -2.31 -5.38
N GLY A 126 0.67 -2.58 -4.11
CA GLY A 126 2.03 -2.58 -3.57
C GLY A 126 2.53 -1.15 -3.39
N ALA A 127 1.74 -0.35 -2.67
CA ALA A 127 2.02 1.06 -2.44
C ALA A 127 3.27 1.30 -1.58
N ASN A 128 3.75 0.27 -0.87
CA ASN A 128 4.94 0.31 -0.03
C ASN A 128 4.83 1.48 0.98
N VAL A 129 5.84 2.35 1.06
CA VAL A 129 5.82 3.56 1.91
C VAL A 129 5.15 4.77 1.25
N GLY A 130 4.39 4.57 0.16
CA GLY A 130 3.53 5.56 -0.48
C GLY A 130 4.20 6.45 -1.53
N VAL A 131 5.42 6.15 -1.98
CA VAL A 131 6.20 7.02 -2.89
C VAL A 131 5.43 7.32 -4.19
N VAL A 132 4.92 6.29 -4.86
CA VAL A 132 4.17 6.43 -6.13
C VAL A 132 2.85 7.17 -5.90
N SER A 133 2.06 6.74 -4.90
CA SER A 133 0.82 7.41 -4.51
C SER A 133 1.01 8.92 -4.25
N ILE A 134 2.03 9.31 -3.49
CA ILE A 134 2.34 10.72 -3.20
C ILE A 134 2.72 11.48 -4.46
N TRP A 135 3.51 10.85 -5.33
CA TRP A 135 3.94 11.48 -6.57
C TRP A 135 2.75 11.74 -7.51
N LEU A 136 1.90 10.74 -7.73
CA LEU A 136 0.69 10.87 -8.55
C LEU A 136 -0.26 11.93 -7.99
N ALA A 137 -0.47 11.97 -6.67
CA ALA A 137 -1.34 12.96 -6.03
C ALA A 137 -0.85 14.41 -6.22
N LYS A 138 0.47 14.61 -6.34
CA LYS A 138 1.07 15.93 -6.60
C LYS A 138 1.12 16.28 -8.08
N LEU A 139 1.35 15.31 -8.95
CA LEU A 139 1.35 15.50 -10.40
C LEU A 139 -0.05 15.80 -10.95
N TYR A 140 -1.07 15.12 -10.40
CA TYR A 140 -2.44 15.17 -10.90
C TYR A 140 -3.41 15.59 -9.80
N PRO A 141 -3.54 16.88 -9.48
CA PRO A 141 -4.49 17.33 -8.47
C PRO A 141 -5.93 16.93 -8.81
N GLY A 142 -6.63 16.39 -7.80
CA GLY A 142 -8.05 16.06 -7.88
C GLY A 142 -8.35 14.65 -8.39
N ILE A 143 -7.35 13.79 -8.57
CA ILE A 143 -7.58 12.35 -8.73
C ILE A 143 -7.86 11.69 -7.38
N ARG A 144 -8.52 10.53 -7.41
CA ARG A 144 -8.71 9.67 -6.24
C ARG A 144 -7.76 8.48 -6.34
N ILE A 145 -6.83 8.34 -5.42
CA ILE A 145 -5.90 7.20 -5.38
C ILE A 145 -6.33 6.23 -4.28
N ILE A 146 -6.42 4.95 -4.59
CA ILE A 146 -6.60 3.86 -3.63
C ILE A 146 -5.26 3.13 -3.55
N ALA A 147 -4.61 3.20 -2.39
CA ALA A 147 -3.26 2.69 -2.18
C ALA A 147 -3.30 1.44 -1.31
N ILE A 148 -3.05 0.28 -1.92
CA ILE A 148 -3.07 -1.03 -1.28
C ILE A 148 -1.65 -1.43 -0.88
N GLU A 149 -1.43 -1.65 0.41
CA GLU A 149 -0.16 -2.16 0.93
C GLU A 149 -0.38 -3.36 1.85
N LEU A 150 0.38 -4.44 1.62
CA LEU A 150 0.26 -5.66 2.41
C LEU A 150 0.94 -5.53 3.78
N ASP A 151 2.16 -5.00 3.84
CA ASP A 151 2.94 -4.96 5.08
C ASP A 151 2.45 -3.82 6.01
N PRO A 152 1.93 -4.12 7.22
CA PRO A 152 1.51 -3.10 8.18
C PRO A 152 2.61 -2.10 8.56
N THR A 153 3.88 -2.51 8.47
CA THR A 153 5.05 -1.65 8.68
C THR A 153 5.13 -0.58 7.60
N ASN A 154 5.16 -0.99 6.32
CA ASN A 154 5.17 -0.09 5.18
C ASN A 154 3.92 0.78 5.16
N PHE A 155 2.76 0.19 5.45
CA PHE A 155 1.50 0.88 5.56
C PHE A 155 1.57 2.04 6.55
N ARG A 156 2.15 1.83 7.75
CA ARG A 156 2.31 2.92 8.72
C ARG A 156 3.21 4.03 8.20
N PHE A 157 4.30 3.70 7.53
CA PHE A 157 5.16 4.71 6.90
C PHE A 157 4.43 5.48 5.82
N MET A 158 3.66 4.80 4.99
CA MET A 158 2.80 5.44 4.00
C MET A 158 1.90 6.47 4.67
N LEU A 159 1.25 6.15 5.79
CA LEU A 159 0.42 7.13 6.50
C LEU A 159 1.21 8.39 6.89
N TRP A 160 2.37 8.23 7.55
CA TRP A 160 3.19 9.39 7.92
C TRP A 160 3.66 10.18 6.71
N ASN A 161 4.02 9.51 5.62
CA ASN A 161 4.49 10.16 4.40
C ASN A 161 3.35 10.91 3.69
N LEU A 162 2.15 10.36 3.64
CA LEU A 162 0.97 11.03 3.08
C LEU A 162 0.66 12.33 3.83
N HIS A 163 0.76 12.30 5.17
CA HIS A 163 0.59 13.49 6.01
C HIS A 163 1.66 14.55 5.73
N HIS A 164 2.94 14.16 5.72
CA HIS A 164 4.05 15.08 5.42
C HIS A 164 3.96 15.74 4.04
N ASN A 165 3.23 15.12 3.11
CA ASN A 165 3.07 15.62 1.76
C ASN A 165 1.76 16.37 1.51
N ASN A 166 0.87 16.46 2.50
CA ASN A 166 -0.47 17.07 2.39
C ASN A 166 -1.30 16.47 1.24
N VAL A 167 -1.33 15.14 1.14
CA VAL A 167 -2.11 14.41 0.11
C VAL A 167 -3.17 13.49 0.72
N THR A 168 -3.46 13.68 2.00
CA THR A 168 -4.40 12.88 2.80
C THR A 168 -5.83 12.94 2.31
N ASP A 169 -6.21 13.95 1.52
CA ASP A 169 -7.54 14.06 0.90
C ASP A 169 -7.66 13.27 -0.41
N GLN A 170 -6.55 13.09 -1.13
CA GLN A 170 -6.54 12.46 -2.45
C GLN A 170 -6.25 10.96 -2.38
N VAL A 171 -5.42 10.54 -1.42
CA VAL A 171 -5.00 9.15 -1.27
C VAL A 171 -5.84 8.45 -0.20
N TRP A 172 -6.32 7.25 -0.53
CA TRP A 172 -7.04 6.35 0.35
C TRP A 172 -6.14 5.15 0.65
N PRO A 173 -5.43 5.14 1.80
CA PRO A 173 -4.55 4.04 2.18
C PRO A 173 -5.36 2.84 2.72
N VAL A 174 -5.02 1.62 2.27
CA VAL A 174 -5.64 0.36 2.70
C VAL A 174 -4.56 -0.68 2.99
N ASN A 175 -4.58 -1.27 4.19
CA ASN A 175 -3.66 -2.33 4.59
C ASN A 175 -4.29 -3.71 4.34
N VAL A 176 -4.21 -4.17 3.09
CA VAL A 176 -4.69 -5.49 2.68
C VAL A 176 -3.72 -6.11 1.68
N GLY A 177 -3.73 -7.43 1.61
CA GLY A 177 -3.13 -8.14 0.49
C GLY A 177 -3.96 -8.00 -0.78
N ALA A 178 -3.30 -7.92 -1.93
CA ALA A 178 -3.94 -8.09 -3.23
C ALA A 178 -3.91 -9.58 -3.59
N CYS A 179 -5.03 -10.28 -3.39
CA CYS A 179 -5.12 -11.71 -3.71
C CYS A 179 -6.54 -12.15 -4.07
N GLU A 180 -6.69 -13.37 -4.61
CA GLU A 180 -7.97 -13.89 -5.10
C GLU A 180 -9.06 -13.97 -4.01
N SER A 181 -8.71 -14.45 -2.81
CA SER A 181 -9.59 -14.49 -1.64
C SER A 181 -8.82 -14.83 -0.36
N GLY A 182 -9.45 -14.65 0.80
CA GLY A 182 -8.90 -15.08 2.09
C GLY A 182 -7.89 -14.10 2.68
N ASN A 183 -6.76 -14.63 3.15
CA ASN A 183 -5.69 -13.85 3.78
C ASN A 183 -4.37 -14.05 3.01
N ALA A 184 -3.58 -12.99 2.92
CA ALA A 184 -2.20 -13.05 2.46
C ALA A 184 -1.27 -13.24 3.65
N THR A 185 -0.33 -14.15 3.52
CA THR A 185 0.76 -14.28 4.48
C THR A 185 1.91 -13.37 4.08
N TYR A 186 2.41 -12.59 5.02
CA TYR A 186 3.62 -11.79 4.85
C TYR A 186 4.65 -12.16 5.93
N GLU A 187 5.92 -11.92 5.61
CA GLU A 187 7.04 -12.21 6.48
C GLU A 187 7.47 -10.92 7.19
N LEU A 188 7.16 -10.81 8.48
CA LEU A 188 7.64 -9.73 9.33
C LEU A 188 9.14 -9.92 9.54
N PHE A 189 9.90 -8.89 9.20
CA PHE A 189 11.27 -8.70 9.66
C PHE A 189 11.22 -7.82 10.91
N PRO A 190 11.12 -8.39 12.13
CA PRO A 190 11.11 -7.58 13.34
C PRO A 190 12.38 -6.70 13.39
N PRO A 191 12.29 -5.47 13.92
CA PRO A 191 13.46 -4.62 14.03
C PRO A 191 14.53 -5.32 14.87
N VAL A 192 15.76 -5.18 14.40
CA VAL A 192 16.90 -5.86 14.97
C VAL A 192 17.30 -5.17 16.27
N GLN A 193 17.08 -5.81 17.43
CA GLN A 193 17.94 -5.58 18.59
C GLN A 193 19.20 -6.44 18.41
N GLY A 194 20.35 -5.82 18.13
CA GLY A 194 21.67 -6.47 18.26
C GLY A 194 22.15 -7.34 17.08
N GLY A 195 21.82 -7.01 15.84
CA GLY A 195 22.50 -7.53 14.64
C GLY A 195 22.15 -8.95 14.16
N VAL A 196 21.16 -9.66 14.74
CA VAL A 196 20.78 -11.01 14.29
C VAL A 196 19.29 -11.07 13.99
N VAL A 197 18.91 -11.36 12.74
CA VAL A 197 17.53 -11.73 12.35
C VAL A 197 17.23 -13.09 12.99
N ARG A 198 16.61 -13.09 14.17
CA ARG A 198 16.42 -14.33 14.94
C ARG A 198 15.15 -15.11 14.60
N ARG A 199 14.16 -14.52 13.92
CA ARG A 199 12.95 -15.24 13.50
C ARG A 199 12.15 -14.44 12.48
N VAL A 200 11.89 -15.05 11.31
CA VAL A 200 10.82 -14.58 10.42
C VAL A 200 9.50 -14.93 11.09
N VAL A 201 8.65 -13.93 11.36
CA VAL A 201 7.30 -14.15 11.87
C VAL A 201 6.35 -14.06 10.69
N ARG A 202 5.65 -15.15 10.40
CA ARG A 202 4.57 -15.12 9.42
C ARG A 202 3.31 -14.60 10.08
N SER A 203 2.76 -13.54 9.51
CA SER A 203 1.49 -12.96 9.93
C SER A 203 0.55 -12.92 8.74
N ASN A 204 -0.75 -12.93 9.01
CA ASN A 204 -1.78 -12.92 7.99
C ASN A 204 -2.44 -11.54 7.97
N VAL A 205 -2.48 -10.92 6.80
CA VAL A 205 -3.29 -9.73 6.54
C VAL A 205 -4.46 -10.15 5.66
N PRO A 206 -5.67 -9.66 5.90
CA PRO A 206 -6.78 -9.92 5.00
C PRO A 206 -6.49 -9.44 3.59
N CYS A 207 -7.03 -10.17 2.62
CA CYS A 207 -6.91 -9.80 1.23
C CYS A 207 -8.19 -9.21 0.66
N MET A 208 -8.03 -8.42 -0.39
CA MET A 208 -9.09 -8.08 -1.30
C MET A 208 -8.76 -8.54 -2.72
N SER A 209 -9.74 -9.15 -3.38
CA SER A 209 -9.70 -9.37 -4.82
C SER A 209 -9.90 -8.04 -5.56
N LEU A 210 -9.46 -7.97 -6.82
CA LEU A 210 -9.72 -6.79 -7.64
C LEU A 210 -11.23 -6.51 -7.77
N GLN A 211 -12.05 -7.56 -7.85
CA GLN A 211 -13.51 -7.44 -7.86
C GLN A 211 -14.05 -6.82 -6.58
N SER A 212 -13.55 -7.25 -5.42
CA SER A 212 -13.93 -6.71 -4.11
C SER A 212 -13.50 -5.25 -3.97
N ILE A 213 -12.31 -4.88 -4.45
CA ILE A 213 -11.83 -3.49 -4.47
C ILE A 213 -12.79 -2.62 -5.28
N PHE A 214 -13.18 -3.05 -6.49
CA PHE A 214 -14.12 -2.30 -7.31
C PHE A 214 -15.47 -2.10 -6.63
N GLN A 215 -16.00 -3.15 -5.99
CA GLN A 215 -17.27 -3.09 -5.27
C GLN A 215 -17.19 -2.16 -4.04
N GLU A 216 -16.17 -2.35 -3.19
CA GLU A 216 -15.99 -1.60 -1.95
C GLU A 216 -15.82 -0.11 -2.19
N PHE A 217 -15.04 0.25 -3.21
CA PHE A 217 -14.75 1.65 -3.52
C PHE A 217 -15.68 2.27 -4.56
N GLY A 218 -16.66 1.50 -5.06
CA GLY A 218 -17.63 1.95 -6.07
C GLY A 218 -16.97 2.33 -7.40
N ILE A 219 -15.90 1.64 -7.78
CA ILE A 219 -15.14 1.93 -9.01
C ILE A 219 -15.94 1.43 -10.20
N ARG A 220 -16.27 2.35 -11.11
CA ARG A 220 -16.98 2.05 -12.37
C ARG A 220 -16.11 2.24 -13.61
N ASP A 221 -14.98 2.90 -13.42
CA ASP A 221 -14.02 3.23 -14.46
C ASP A 221 -12.71 3.59 -13.73
N LEU A 222 -11.67 2.80 -13.99
CA LEU A 222 -10.36 2.90 -13.37
C LEU A 222 -9.38 3.43 -14.42
N ALA A 223 -8.95 4.68 -14.23
CA ALA A 223 -8.07 5.33 -15.19
C ALA A 223 -6.67 4.70 -15.22
N LEU A 224 -6.16 4.30 -14.06
CA LEU A 224 -4.84 3.72 -13.93
C LEU A 224 -4.80 2.64 -12.84
N MET A 225 -4.17 1.52 -13.16
CA MET A 225 -3.73 0.54 -12.16
C MET A 225 -2.21 0.44 -12.18
N LYS A 226 -1.54 0.84 -11.10
CA LYS A 226 -0.15 0.45 -10.84
C LYS A 226 -0.16 -0.91 -10.13
N LEU A 227 0.59 -1.86 -10.67
CA LEU A 227 0.68 -3.21 -10.13
C LEU A 227 2.15 -3.64 -10.04
N ASP A 228 2.69 -3.54 -8.83
CA ASP A 228 4.04 -3.99 -8.49
C ASP A 228 4.01 -4.32 -6.99
N CYS A 229 3.86 -5.61 -6.70
CA CYS A 229 3.59 -6.18 -5.39
C CYS A 229 4.41 -7.45 -5.15
N GLU A 230 5.57 -7.54 -5.80
CA GLU A 230 6.60 -8.56 -5.56
C GLU A 230 6.08 -10.01 -5.67
N GLY A 231 5.24 -10.29 -6.68
CA GLY A 231 4.76 -11.63 -7.00
C GLY A 231 3.25 -11.85 -6.85
N CYS A 232 2.51 -10.90 -6.27
CA CYS A 232 1.05 -11.02 -6.16
C CYS A 232 0.32 -10.85 -7.51
N GLU A 233 1.00 -10.27 -8.51
CA GLU A 233 0.43 -9.81 -9.78
C GLU A 233 -0.27 -10.93 -10.52
N PHE A 234 0.36 -12.11 -10.56
CA PHE A 234 -0.14 -13.27 -11.29
C PHE A 234 -1.52 -13.70 -10.80
N SER A 235 -1.67 -13.86 -9.49
CA SER A 235 -2.93 -14.30 -8.89
C SER A 235 -3.98 -13.19 -8.86
N PHE A 236 -3.54 -11.96 -8.61
CA PHE A 236 -4.43 -10.81 -8.48
C PHE A 236 -5.11 -10.47 -9.79
N ILE A 237 -4.36 -10.44 -10.90
CA ILE A 237 -4.90 -10.04 -12.19
C ILE A 237 -5.65 -11.17 -12.92
N THR A 238 -5.28 -12.44 -12.69
CA THR A 238 -5.89 -13.58 -13.40
C THR A 238 -7.13 -14.14 -12.73
N SER A 239 -7.40 -13.78 -11.48
CA SER A 239 -8.59 -14.18 -10.72
C SER A 239 -9.91 -13.57 -11.22
N GLN A 240 -9.87 -12.76 -12.28
CA GLN A 240 -11.03 -12.03 -12.78
C GLN A 240 -11.79 -12.78 -13.89
N THR A 241 -13.10 -12.57 -13.94
CA THR A 241 -13.97 -13.04 -15.03
C THR A 241 -13.81 -12.15 -16.28
N ALA A 242 -14.27 -12.65 -17.43
CA ALA A 242 -14.20 -11.91 -18.70
C ALA A 242 -15.00 -10.60 -18.70
N GLU A 243 -16.01 -10.45 -17.83
CA GLU A 243 -16.81 -9.22 -17.64
C GLU A 243 -16.38 -8.43 -16.39
N GLY A 244 -15.25 -8.82 -15.79
CA GLY A 244 -14.79 -8.28 -14.52
C GLY A 244 -14.08 -6.92 -14.62
N PRO A 245 -13.47 -6.48 -13.50
CA PRO A 245 -12.84 -5.17 -13.33
C PRO A 245 -11.84 -4.78 -14.41
N LEU A 246 -11.14 -5.75 -15.01
CA LEU A 246 -10.16 -5.47 -16.07
C LEU A 246 -10.77 -4.78 -17.29
N ARG A 247 -12.05 -5.01 -17.60
CA ARG A 247 -12.73 -4.28 -18.69
C ARG A 247 -12.94 -2.80 -18.38
N LEU A 248 -12.97 -2.45 -17.10
CA LEU A 248 -13.19 -1.10 -16.61
C LEU A 248 -11.84 -0.41 -16.31
N THR A 249 -10.72 -1.08 -16.52
CA THR A 249 -9.36 -0.53 -16.35
C THR A 249 -8.85 -0.04 -17.69
N ARG A 250 -8.54 1.26 -17.78
CA ARG A 250 -8.05 1.87 -19.02
C ARG A 250 -6.58 1.54 -19.29
N THR A 251 -5.74 1.64 -18.26
CA THR A 251 -4.28 1.45 -18.40
C THR A 251 -3.71 0.75 -17.18
N ILE A 252 -2.77 -0.17 -17.42
CA ILE A 252 -1.96 -0.82 -16.39
C ILE A 252 -0.51 -0.36 -16.54
N VAL A 253 0.11 -0.07 -15.41
CA VAL A 253 1.56 0.19 -15.28
C VAL A 253 2.11 -0.64 -14.12
N GLY A 254 3.42 -0.87 -14.09
CA GLY A 254 4.02 -1.62 -12.99
C GLY A 254 5.17 -2.51 -13.44
N GLU A 255 5.43 -3.55 -12.66
CA GLU A 255 6.54 -4.47 -12.91
C GLU A 255 6.02 -5.90 -13.04
N PHE A 256 6.46 -6.58 -14.09
CA PHE A 256 6.23 -8.01 -14.27
C PHE A 256 7.42 -8.77 -13.65
N HIS A 257 7.25 -9.14 -12.38
CA HIS A 257 8.27 -9.89 -11.63
C HIS A 257 8.51 -11.28 -12.23
N ASP A 258 9.65 -11.89 -11.91
CA ASP A 258 9.98 -13.23 -12.37
C ASP A 258 9.10 -14.28 -11.65
N PRO A 259 8.16 -14.97 -12.34
CA PRO A 259 7.30 -15.99 -11.73
C PRO A 259 8.08 -17.21 -11.24
N THR A 260 9.35 -17.41 -11.63
CA THR A 260 10.19 -18.48 -11.07
C THR A 260 10.56 -18.23 -9.61
N LEU A 261 10.50 -16.96 -9.16
CA LEU A 261 10.75 -16.58 -7.77
C LEU A 261 9.52 -16.83 -6.88
N VAL A 262 8.34 -16.95 -7.49
CA VAL A 262 7.07 -17.29 -6.80
C VAL A 262 6.81 -18.78 -6.98
N ARG A 263 6.96 -19.56 -5.91
CA ARG A 263 6.80 -21.03 -5.83
C ARG A 263 6.29 -21.72 -7.11
N PHE A 264 7.18 -22.49 -7.73
CA PHE A 264 6.92 -23.31 -8.92
C PHE A 264 5.82 -24.35 -8.71
N ASP A 265 4.68 -24.15 -9.34
CA ASP A 265 3.77 -25.22 -9.75
C ASP A 265 3.21 -24.93 -11.17
N ALA A 266 2.59 -25.92 -11.82
CA ALA A 266 2.06 -25.77 -13.18
C ALA A 266 0.89 -24.76 -13.25
N LEU A 267 0.14 -24.59 -12.15
CA LEU A 267 -0.91 -23.57 -12.02
C LEU A 267 -0.30 -22.15 -12.02
N SER A 268 0.91 -21.99 -11.46
CA SER A 268 1.67 -20.74 -11.50
C SER A 268 2.07 -20.34 -12.92
N MET A 269 2.33 -21.28 -13.83
CA MET A 269 2.76 -20.96 -15.21
C MET A 269 1.61 -20.53 -16.12
N GLU A 270 0.47 -21.21 -16.09
CA GLU A 270 -0.71 -20.78 -16.85
C GLU A 270 -1.18 -19.40 -16.36
N ARG A 271 -1.19 -19.19 -15.03
CA ARG A 271 -1.47 -17.88 -14.44
C ARG A 271 -0.44 -16.83 -14.86
N ALA A 272 0.85 -17.15 -14.86
CA ALA A 272 1.90 -16.23 -15.32
C ALA A 272 1.71 -15.86 -16.80
N GLN A 273 1.39 -16.82 -17.66
CA GLN A 273 1.15 -16.56 -19.09
C GLN A 273 -0.08 -15.67 -19.30
N ARG A 274 -1.18 -15.93 -18.59
CA ARG A 274 -2.38 -15.09 -18.67
C ARG A 274 -2.13 -13.69 -18.10
N ALA A 275 -1.40 -13.58 -16.99
CA ALA A 275 -1.00 -12.30 -16.43
C ALA A 275 -0.14 -11.51 -17.40
N TYR A 276 0.81 -12.16 -18.07
CA TYR A 276 1.64 -11.55 -19.11
C TYR A 276 0.79 -11.00 -20.26
N GLN A 277 -0.18 -11.77 -20.76
CA GLN A 277 -1.09 -11.33 -21.82
C GLN A 277 -1.90 -10.09 -21.43
N ILE A 278 -2.25 -9.94 -20.15
CA ILE A 278 -3.02 -8.80 -19.65
C ILE A 278 -2.11 -7.61 -19.39
N MET A 279 -1.05 -7.77 -18.60
CA MET A 279 -0.16 -6.68 -18.17
C MET A 279 0.67 -6.14 -19.33
N CYS A 280 1.19 -7.01 -20.20
CA CYS A 280 2.02 -6.64 -21.34
C CYS A 280 1.23 -6.39 -22.63
N ALA A 281 -0.10 -6.22 -22.53
CA ALA A 281 -0.95 -5.84 -23.67
C ALA A 281 -0.56 -4.44 -24.22
N PRO A 282 -0.76 -4.19 -25.53
CA PRO A 282 -0.52 -2.87 -26.10
C PRO A 282 -1.31 -1.78 -25.37
N GLY A 283 -0.65 -0.66 -25.06
CA GLY A 283 -1.23 0.46 -24.31
C GLY A 283 -0.90 0.47 -22.82
N ASN A 284 -0.35 -0.62 -22.28
CA ASN A 284 0.18 -0.67 -20.92
C ASN A 284 1.68 -0.35 -20.90
N THR A 285 2.17 0.15 -19.76
CA THR A 285 3.60 0.43 -19.53
C THR A 285 4.10 -0.38 -18.35
N VAL A 286 4.54 -1.61 -18.63
CA VAL A 286 4.96 -2.58 -17.61
C VAL A 286 6.42 -2.97 -17.84
N LEU A 287 7.26 -2.76 -16.82
CA LEU A 287 8.66 -3.17 -16.80
C LEU A 287 8.75 -4.69 -16.72
N GLY A 288 9.80 -5.29 -17.27
CA GLY A 288 9.96 -6.75 -17.28
C GLY A 288 9.13 -7.50 -18.33
N CYS A 289 8.34 -6.80 -19.16
CA CYS A 289 7.64 -7.38 -20.32
C CYS A 289 8.59 -7.76 -21.47
N GLN A 290 9.54 -8.65 -21.22
CA GLN A 290 10.32 -9.32 -22.27
C GLN A 290 9.52 -10.52 -22.78
N LYS A 291 9.64 -10.88 -24.07
CA LYS A 291 9.04 -12.13 -24.55
C LYS A 291 9.60 -13.26 -23.71
N PRO A 292 8.78 -13.96 -22.92
CA PRO A 292 9.34 -14.89 -21.99
C PRO A 292 9.90 -16.10 -22.73
N ALA A 293 11.12 -16.50 -22.38
CA ALA A 293 11.71 -17.77 -22.80
C ALA A 293 11.17 -18.92 -21.94
N TRP A 294 9.85 -18.96 -21.71
CA TRP A 294 9.21 -20.04 -20.97
C TRP A 294 9.49 -21.36 -21.72
N PRO A 295 9.91 -22.42 -21.04
CA PRO A 295 10.01 -23.71 -21.70
C PRO A 295 8.59 -24.10 -22.11
N TYR A 296 8.44 -24.62 -23.34
CA TYR A 296 7.19 -25.11 -23.95
C TYR A 296 6.35 -24.04 -24.69
N GLN A 297 6.69 -23.88 -25.98
CA GLN A 297 5.69 -23.66 -27.04
C GLN A 297 5.00 -24.98 -27.37
#